data_AF-Q1QZN1-F1
#
_entry.id   AF-Q1QZN1-F1
#
_cell.length_a   1.000
_cell.length_b   1.000
_cell.length_c   1.000
_cell.angle_alpha   90.00
_cell.angle_beta   90.00
_cell.angle_gamma   90.00
#
_symmetry.space_group_name_H-M   'P 1'
#
loop_
_entity.id
_entity.type
_entity.pdbx_description
1 polymer ?
#
loop_
_entity_poly.entity_id
_entity_poly.type
_entity_poly.pdbx_seq_one_letter_code
_entity_poly.pdbx_strand_id
1 'polypeptide(L)'
;MKIRMLLVALCASSLLTGCQWLAQQPPPPEPPVTSCDSDIPQLADNVCLVDDWVAFGLAAQRGDSEWRQTMLTRLNGDMPHLKLARATVLAWGERDEWERASELYKAEISAAPSRLQPLLQQWLNELERRRSLVAELAKSESRRQALARERDELAEKLDALTAIEQSINSRHQQSP
;
A
#
# COMPACT_ATOMS: atom_id res chain seq x y z
N MET A 1 40.16 -31.07 -74.40
CA MET A 1 39.56 -31.92 -73.34
C MET A 1 39.45 -31.16 -72.01
N LYS A 2 38.76 -30.01 -71.99
CA LYS A 2 38.72 -29.08 -70.83
C LYS A 2 37.33 -28.97 -70.16
N ILE A 3 36.39 -29.84 -70.51
CA ILE A 3 34.98 -29.75 -70.04
C ILE A 3 34.66 -30.76 -68.91
N ARG A 4 35.48 -31.80 -68.73
CA ARG A 4 35.24 -32.82 -67.68
C ARG A 4 35.72 -32.43 -66.29
N MET A 5 36.56 -31.39 -66.17
CA MET A 5 37.18 -31.02 -64.88
C MET A 5 36.37 -29.98 -64.09
N LEU A 6 35.28 -29.44 -64.65
CA LEU A 6 34.49 -28.37 -64.03
C LEU A 6 33.17 -28.85 -63.38
N LEU A 7 32.77 -30.10 -63.60
CA LEU A 7 31.51 -30.65 -63.08
C LEU A 7 31.63 -31.39 -61.74
N VAL A 8 32.84 -31.71 -61.28
CA VAL A 8 33.04 -32.44 -60.00
C VAL A 8 33.21 -31.48 -58.81
N ALA A 9 33.57 -30.22 -59.05
CA ALA A 9 33.82 -29.24 -57.99
C ALA A 9 32.56 -28.53 -57.46
N LEU A 10 31.41 -28.62 -58.15
CA LEU A 10 30.20 -27.87 -57.78
C LEU A 10 29.20 -28.63 -56.88
N CYS A 11 29.40 -29.93 -56.62
CA CYS A 11 28.45 -30.74 -55.83
C CYS A 11 28.85 -30.94 -54.36
N ALA A 12 29.99 -30.39 -53.90
CA ALA A 12 30.52 -30.67 -52.55
C ALA A 12 30.19 -29.60 -51.50
N SER A 13 29.60 -28.46 -51.87
CA SER A 13 29.39 -27.31 -50.98
C SER A 13 27.95 -27.15 -50.46
N SER A 14 27.04 -28.09 -50.76
CA SER A 14 25.62 -28.01 -50.38
C SER A 14 25.21 -28.81 -49.13
N LEU A 15 26.16 -29.32 -48.33
CA LEU A 15 25.85 -30.23 -47.21
C LEU A 15 26.26 -29.73 -45.81
N LEU A 16 26.49 -28.43 -45.60
CA LEU A 16 26.88 -27.90 -44.27
C LEU A 16 26.10 -26.68 -43.76
N THR A 17 24.85 -26.49 -44.20
CA THR A 17 23.92 -25.56 -43.54
C THR A 17 22.66 -26.27 -43.08
N GLY A 18 22.83 -27.25 -42.20
CA GLY A 18 21.76 -27.68 -41.31
C GLY A 18 21.67 -26.69 -40.16
N CYS A 19 20.80 -25.68 -40.27
CA CYS A 19 20.31 -24.98 -39.08
C CYS A 19 19.60 -26.02 -38.24
N GLN A 20 20.30 -26.53 -37.22
CA GLN A 20 19.72 -27.40 -36.22
C GLN A 20 18.70 -26.54 -35.47
N TRP A 21 17.43 -26.66 -35.87
CA TRP A 21 16.30 -26.14 -35.11
C TRP A 21 16.30 -26.93 -33.80
N LEU A 22 17.02 -26.42 -32.82
CA LEU A 22 17.02 -26.94 -31.47
C LEU A 22 15.60 -26.71 -30.95
N ALA A 23 14.78 -27.75 -31.04
CA ALA A 23 13.44 -27.74 -30.48
C ALA A 23 13.59 -27.45 -28.99
N GLN A 24 13.30 -26.21 -28.61
CA GLN A 24 13.20 -25.80 -27.22
C GLN A 24 12.11 -26.68 -26.62
N GLN A 25 12.53 -27.67 -25.83
CA GLN A 25 11.61 -28.51 -25.09
C GLN A 25 10.69 -27.56 -24.32
N PRO A 26 9.36 -27.64 -24.48
CA PRO A 26 8.48 -26.88 -23.64
C PRO A 26 8.88 -27.19 -22.18
N PRO A 27 8.96 -26.18 -21.32
CA PRO A 27 9.27 -26.41 -19.91
C PRO A 27 8.35 -27.53 -19.40
N PRO A 28 8.86 -28.44 -18.56
CA PRO A 28 8.04 -29.49 -18.00
C PRO A 28 6.77 -28.86 -17.41
N PRO A 29 5.58 -29.47 -17.63
CA PRO A 29 4.35 -28.93 -17.08
C PRO A 29 4.55 -28.73 -15.59
N GLU A 30 4.32 -27.50 -15.12
CA GLU A 30 4.44 -27.18 -13.71
C GLU A 30 3.57 -28.17 -12.93
N PRO A 31 4.09 -28.73 -11.81
CA PRO A 31 3.33 -29.66 -11.01
C PRO A 31 1.99 -29.01 -10.63
N PRO A 32 0.87 -29.77 -10.61
CA PRO A 32 -0.42 -29.21 -10.26
C PRO A 32 -0.31 -28.55 -8.88
N VAL A 33 -0.69 -27.27 -8.82
CA VAL A 33 -0.74 -26.54 -7.56
C VAL A 33 -1.80 -27.21 -6.70
N THR A 34 -1.38 -27.85 -5.61
CA THR A 34 -2.26 -28.67 -4.74
C THR A 34 -2.76 -27.92 -3.52
N SER A 35 -2.09 -26.83 -3.11
CA SER A 35 -2.56 -25.94 -2.05
C SER A 35 -2.05 -24.51 -2.24
N CYS A 36 -2.78 -23.56 -1.64
CA CYS A 36 -2.49 -22.13 -1.64
C CYS A 36 -2.09 -21.71 -0.22
N ASP A 37 -0.82 -21.94 0.12
CA ASP A 37 -0.29 -21.76 1.48
C ASP A 37 1.05 -20.99 1.46
N SER A 38 1.15 -19.96 0.63
CA SER A 38 2.36 -19.14 0.56
C SER A 38 2.43 -18.16 1.73
N ASP A 39 3.46 -18.29 2.57
CA ASP A 39 3.79 -17.35 3.66
C ASP A 39 3.84 -15.88 3.22
N ILE A 40 4.46 -15.63 2.05
CA ILE A 40 4.55 -14.32 1.41
C ILE A 40 3.96 -14.49 0.01
N PRO A 41 2.86 -13.81 -0.31
CA PRO A 41 2.15 -14.02 -1.57
C PRO A 41 2.98 -13.51 -2.74
N GLN A 42 2.91 -14.24 -3.85
CA GLN A 42 3.56 -13.88 -5.10
C GLN A 42 2.58 -13.18 -6.05
N LEU A 43 3.09 -12.57 -7.11
CA LEU A 43 2.27 -12.00 -8.19
C LEU A 43 2.14 -12.96 -9.38
N ALA A 44 2.41 -14.25 -9.17
CA ALA A 44 2.25 -15.27 -10.21
C ALA A 44 0.77 -15.42 -10.56
N ASP A 45 0.44 -15.33 -11.85
CA ASP A 45 -0.95 -15.42 -12.32
C ASP A 45 -1.44 -16.87 -12.35
N ASN A 46 -1.66 -17.44 -11.16
CA ASN A 46 -2.13 -18.80 -10.96
C ASN A 46 -3.46 -18.81 -10.18
N VAL A 47 -3.96 -20.01 -9.89
CA VAL A 47 -5.23 -20.21 -9.17
C VAL A 47 -5.20 -19.70 -7.73
N CYS A 48 -4.03 -19.65 -7.10
CA CYS A 48 -3.83 -19.21 -5.72
C CYS A 48 -3.65 -17.70 -5.56
N LEU A 49 -3.52 -16.96 -6.67
CA LEU A 49 -3.17 -15.53 -6.64
C LEU A 49 -4.04 -14.74 -5.66
N VAL A 50 -5.37 -14.83 -5.74
CA VAL A 50 -6.22 -14.02 -4.87
C VAL A 50 -6.24 -14.57 -3.45
N ASP A 51 -6.26 -15.90 -3.29
CA ASP A 51 -6.39 -16.56 -2.00
C ASP A 51 -5.15 -16.33 -1.11
N ASP A 52 -3.95 -16.47 -1.66
CA ASP A 52 -2.70 -16.20 -0.94
C ASP A 52 -2.63 -14.74 -0.45
N TRP A 53 -3.03 -13.79 -1.30
CA TRP A 53 -3.06 -12.37 -0.93
C TRP A 53 -4.11 -12.09 0.14
N VAL A 54 -5.31 -12.66 0.05
CA VAL A 54 -6.36 -12.51 1.06
C VAL A 54 -5.92 -13.10 2.39
N ALA A 55 -5.35 -14.32 2.38
CA ALA A 55 -4.81 -14.96 3.58
C ALA A 55 -3.73 -14.10 4.24
N PHE A 56 -2.80 -13.57 3.44
CA PHE A 56 -1.76 -12.66 3.91
C PHE A 56 -2.33 -11.36 4.50
N GLY A 57 -3.32 -10.74 3.84
CA GLY A 57 -3.99 -9.55 4.34
C GLY A 57 -4.70 -9.76 5.69
N LEU A 58 -5.32 -10.93 5.87
CA LEU A 58 -5.93 -11.33 7.15
C LEU A 58 -4.88 -11.60 8.23
N ALA A 59 -3.75 -12.23 7.87
CA ALA A 59 -2.62 -12.40 8.78
C ALA A 59 -2.05 -11.04 9.23
N ALA A 60 -1.89 -10.10 8.29
CA ALA A 60 -1.42 -8.74 8.59
C ALA A 60 -2.36 -7.96 9.52
N GLN A 61 -3.67 -8.15 9.36
CA GLN A 61 -4.67 -7.54 10.24
C GLN A 61 -4.63 -8.11 11.66
N ARG A 62 -4.39 -9.41 11.81
CA ARG A 62 -4.39 -10.11 13.12
C ARG A 62 -3.02 -10.13 13.80
N GLY A 63 -1.96 -9.86 13.04
CA GLY A 63 -0.59 -9.90 13.52
C GLY A 63 -0.33 -8.86 14.60
N ASP A 64 0.34 -9.31 15.66
CA ASP A 64 0.86 -8.46 16.72
C ASP A 64 2.12 -7.68 16.25
N SER A 65 2.72 -6.93 17.17
CA SER A 65 3.90 -6.12 16.89
C SER A 65 5.14 -6.97 16.54
N GLU A 66 5.32 -8.13 17.18
CA GLU A 66 6.46 -9.03 16.92
C GLU A 66 6.35 -9.65 15.51
N TRP A 67 5.18 -10.15 15.16
CA TRP A 67 4.89 -10.67 13.82
C TRP A 67 5.13 -9.59 12.77
N ARG A 68 4.62 -8.37 13.01
CA ARG A 68 4.76 -7.23 12.09
C ARG A 68 6.22 -6.88 11.85
N GLN A 69 7.01 -6.73 12.91
CA GLN A 69 8.43 -6.41 12.80
C GLN A 69 9.22 -7.49 12.06
N THR A 70 8.94 -8.76 12.36
CA THR A 70 9.53 -9.92 11.69
C THR A 70 9.18 -9.91 10.20
N MET A 71 7.92 -9.66 9.87
CA MET A 71 7.46 -9.65 8.49
C MET A 71 8.05 -8.48 7.70
N LEU A 72 8.11 -7.27 8.27
CA LEU A 72 8.75 -6.12 7.64
C LEU A 72 10.25 -6.36 7.34
N THR A 73 10.93 -7.12 8.21
CA THR A 73 12.32 -7.54 7.96
C THR A 73 12.43 -8.48 6.77
N ARG A 74 11.52 -9.47 6.67
CA ARG A 74 11.45 -10.40 5.51
C ARG A 74 11.11 -9.69 4.20
N LEU A 75 10.37 -8.58 4.27
CA LEU A 75 9.86 -7.82 3.13
C LEU A 75 10.77 -6.64 2.71
N ASN A 76 12.05 -6.63 3.09
CA ASN A 76 12.98 -5.54 2.77
C ASN A 76 13.46 -5.49 1.30
N GLY A 77 12.84 -6.24 0.39
CA GLY A 77 13.22 -6.25 -1.03
C GLY A 77 12.48 -5.22 -1.89
N ASP A 78 12.94 -5.09 -3.14
CA ASP A 78 12.40 -4.14 -4.13
C ASP A 78 11.45 -4.76 -5.16
N MET A 79 11.27 -6.09 -5.11
CA MET A 79 10.33 -6.77 -5.99
C MET A 79 8.90 -6.27 -5.76
N PRO A 80 8.07 -6.09 -6.80
CA PRO A 80 6.71 -5.52 -6.65
C PRO A 80 5.85 -6.28 -5.63
N HIS A 81 5.91 -7.62 -5.62
CA HIS A 81 5.17 -8.44 -4.65
C HIS A 81 5.61 -8.16 -3.20
N LEU A 82 6.92 -7.98 -2.96
CA LEU A 82 7.44 -7.67 -1.62
C LEU A 82 7.01 -6.27 -1.18
N LYS A 83 7.03 -5.30 -2.09
CA LYS A 83 6.60 -3.92 -1.80
C LYS A 83 5.10 -3.84 -1.50
N LEU A 84 4.27 -4.54 -2.27
CA LEU A 84 2.84 -4.64 -2.02
C LEU A 84 2.54 -5.36 -0.69
N ALA A 85 3.21 -6.48 -0.41
CA ALA A 85 3.07 -7.18 0.87
C ALA A 85 3.49 -6.28 2.04
N ARG A 86 4.57 -5.51 1.88
CA ARG A 86 5.02 -4.52 2.87
C ARG A 86 3.98 -3.43 3.07
N ALA A 87 3.36 -2.94 1.99
CA ALA A 87 2.25 -2.00 2.07
C ALA A 87 1.08 -2.58 2.89
N THR A 88 0.74 -3.85 2.68
CA THR A 88 -0.31 -4.55 3.43
C THR A 88 0.01 -4.63 4.92
N VAL A 89 1.25 -4.96 5.28
CA VAL A 89 1.68 -5.04 6.68
C VAL A 89 1.65 -3.67 7.37
N LEU A 90 2.21 -2.63 6.72
CA LEU A 90 2.23 -1.25 7.22
C LEU A 90 0.82 -0.64 7.32
N ALA A 91 -0.12 -0.99 6.44
CA ALA A 91 -1.49 -0.48 6.46
C ALA A 91 -2.29 -0.91 7.70
N TRP A 92 -1.86 -1.97 8.38
CA TRP A 92 -2.42 -2.43 9.66
C TRP A 92 -1.52 -2.08 10.86
N GLY A 93 -0.40 -1.40 10.61
CA GLY A 93 0.51 -0.92 11.64
C GLY A 93 0.11 0.44 12.21
N GLU A 94 1.10 1.18 12.67
CA GLU A 94 0.92 2.46 13.34
C GLU A 94 0.56 3.59 12.36
N ARG A 95 0.01 4.69 12.91
CA ARG A 95 -0.56 5.78 12.09
C ARG A 95 0.49 6.50 11.24
N ASP A 96 1.72 6.58 11.71
CA ASP A 96 2.87 7.13 11.01
C ASP A 96 3.30 6.24 9.82
N GLU A 97 3.04 4.95 9.87
CA GLU A 97 3.32 4.00 8.78
C GLU A 97 2.29 4.06 7.65
N TRP A 98 1.09 4.55 7.92
CA TRP A 98 -0.03 4.55 6.96
C TRP A 98 0.25 5.38 5.69
N GLU A 99 1.01 6.46 5.81
CA GLU A 99 1.44 7.24 4.65
C GLU A 99 2.35 6.41 3.76
N ARG A 100 3.36 5.75 4.35
CA ARG A 100 4.27 4.89 3.60
C ARG A 100 3.56 3.72 2.93
N ALA A 101 2.60 3.10 3.60
CA ALA A 101 1.76 2.05 3.05
C ALA A 101 0.97 2.53 1.82
N SER A 102 0.33 3.70 1.92
CA SER A 102 -0.43 4.32 0.83
C SER A 102 0.44 4.54 -0.41
N GLU A 103 1.63 5.11 -0.24
CA GLU A 103 2.54 5.38 -1.35
C GLU A 103 3.04 4.09 -2.03
N LEU A 104 3.31 3.03 -1.25
CA LEU A 104 3.69 1.74 -1.81
C LEU A 104 2.55 1.11 -2.63
N TYR A 105 1.31 1.16 -2.14
CA TYR A 105 0.15 0.71 -2.91
C TYR A 105 0.01 1.47 -4.23
N LYS A 106 0.01 2.81 -4.18
CA LYS A 106 -0.12 3.66 -5.39
C LYS A 106 0.96 3.37 -6.42
N ALA A 107 2.19 3.12 -5.98
CA ALA A 107 3.32 2.86 -6.86
C ALA A 107 3.24 1.47 -7.54
N GLU A 108 2.74 0.45 -6.83
CA GLU A 108 2.95 -0.94 -7.24
C GLU A 108 1.66 -1.67 -7.67
N ILE A 109 0.46 -1.12 -7.42
CA ILE A 109 -0.81 -1.75 -7.83
C ILE A 109 -0.85 -2.05 -9.34
N SER A 110 -0.35 -1.14 -10.17
CA SER A 110 -0.36 -1.31 -11.63
C SER A 110 0.54 -2.47 -12.12
N ALA A 111 1.53 -2.88 -11.31
CA ALA A 111 2.41 -4.01 -11.58
C ALA A 111 1.78 -5.37 -11.18
N ALA A 112 0.68 -5.36 -10.42
CA ALA A 112 -0.02 -6.58 -10.04
C ALA A 112 -0.86 -7.14 -11.21
N PRO A 113 -1.11 -8.46 -11.27
CA PRO A 113 -2.02 -9.03 -12.26
C PRO A 113 -3.43 -8.43 -12.14
N SER A 114 -4.12 -8.27 -13.27
CA SER A 114 -5.41 -7.57 -13.35
C SER A 114 -6.50 -8.13 -12.43
N ARG A 115 -6.48 -9.45 -12.14
CA ARG A 115 -7.42 -10.08 -11.21
C ARG A 115 -7.22 -9.64 -9.75
N LEU A 116 -6.00 -9.24 -9.38
CA LEU A 116 -5.65 -8.82 -8.02
C LEU A 116 -5.80 -7.31 -7.80
N GLN A 117 -5.65 -6.50 -8.85
CA GLN A 117 -5.68 -5.04 -8.75
C GLN A 117 -6.92 -4.48 -8.01
N PRO A 118 -8.16 -4.97 -8.24
CA PRO A 118 -9.33 -4.45 -7.53
C PRO A 118 -9.26 -4.63 -6.02
N LEU A 119 -8.72 -5.77 -5.55
CA LEU A 119 -8.55 -6.05 -4.12
C LEU A 119 -7.57 -5.06 -3.50
N LEU A 120 -6.41 -4.86 -4.13
CA LEU A 120 -5.39 -3.93 -3.65
C LEU A 120 -5.89 -2.48 -3.67
N GLN A 121 -6.65 -2.09 -4.69
CA GLN A 121 -7.28 -0.78 -4.75
C GLN A 121 -8.30 -0.58 -3.62
N GLN A 122 -9.10 -1.61 -3.31
CA GLN A 122 -10.02 -1.55 -2.18
C GLN A 122 -9.28 -1.35 -0.85
N TRP A 123 -8.16 -2.06 -0.64
CA TRP A 123 -7.33 -1.89 0.55
C TRP A 123 -6.69 -0.50 0.64
N LEU A 124 -6.21 0.05 -0.48
CA LEU A 124 -5.72 1.43 -0.55
C LEU A 124 -6.83 2.43 -0.17
N ASN A 125 -8.01 2.29 -0.76
CA ASN A 125 -9.14 3.19 -0.50
C ASN A 125 -9.55 3.17 0.99
N GLU A 126 -9.57 2.00 1.61
CA GLU A 126 -9.88 1.87 3.04
C GLU A 126 -8.79 2.49 3.92
N LEU A 127 -7.52 2.30 3.57
CA LEU A 127 -6.40 2.97 4.26
C LEU A 127 -6.52 4.49 4.17
N GLU A 128 -6.79 5.03 2.98
CA GLU A 128 -6.95 6.48 2.78
C GLU A 128 -8.16 7.03 3.56
N ARG A 129 -9.26 6.28 3.63
CA ARG A 129 -10.42 6.63 4.46
C ARG A 129 -10.06 6.67 5.94
N ARG A 130 -9.34 5.68 6.47
CA ARG A 130 -8.88 5.70 7.87
C ARG A 130 -7.98 6.90 8.15
N ARG A 131 -7.07 7.23 7.22
CA ARG A 131 -6.22 8.43 7.30
C ARG A 131 -7.05 9.71 7.35
N SER A 132 -8.05 9.85 6.47
CA SER A 132 -8.89 11.05 6.42
C SER A 132 -9.69 11.23 7.70
N LEU A 133 -10.28 10.16 8.25
CA LEU A 133 -11.04 10.20 9.50
C LEU A 133 -10.18 10.66 10.69
N VAL A 134 -8.93 10.19 10.79
CA VAL A 134 -8.01 10.65 11.85
C VAL A 134 -7.68 12.14 11.69
N ALA A 135 -7.46 12.61 10.47
CA ALA A 135 -7.20 14.02 10.20
C ALA A 135 -8.42 14.91 10.54
N GLU A 136 -9.63 14.46 10.20
CA GLU A 136 -10.87 15.13 10.55
C GLU A 136 -11.11 15.20 12.05
N LEU A 137 -10.84 14.10 12.78
CA LEU A 137 -10.92 14.05 14.23
C LEU A 137 -9.97 15.08 14.87
N ALA A 138 -8.70 15.11 14.44
CA ALA A 138 -7.72 16.08 14.95
C ALA A 138 -8.15 17.53 14.70
N LYS A 139 -8.70 17.82 13.51
CA LYS A 139 -9.24 19.14 13.17
C LYS A 139 -10.44 19.52 14.04
N SER A 140 -11.34 18.57 14.29
CA SER A 140 -12.52 18.77 15.15
C SER A 140 -12.12 19.07 16.59
N GLU A 141 -11.16 18.31 17.14
CA GLU A 141 -10.64 18.52 18.49
C GLU A 141 -9.98 19.90 18.65
N SER A 142 -9.14 20.29 17.68
CA SER A 142 -8.52 21.62 17.64
C SER A 142 -9.56 22.73 17.62
N ARG A 143 -10.60 22.61 16.78
CA ARG A 143 -11.71 23.58 16.73
C ARG A 143 -12.45 23.65 18.07
N ARG A 144 -12.70 22.51 18.71
CA ARG A 144 -13.39 22.44 20.00
C ARG A 144 -12.59 23.15 21.10
N GLN A 145 -11.26 22.98 21.10
CA GLN A 145 -10.37 23.69 22.02
C GLN A 145 -10.35 25.20 21.78
N ALA A 146 -10.32 25.63 20.51
CA ALA A 146 -10.36 27.06 20.17
C ALA A 146 -11.67 27.71 20.66
N LEU A 147 -12.82 27.08 20.39
CA LEU A 147 -14.13 27.55 20.86
C LEU A 147 -14.24 27.56 22.38
N ALA A 148 -13.64 26.58 23.07
CA ALA A 148 -13.63 26.56 24.53
C ALA A 148 -12.89 27.78 25.10
N ARG A 149 -11.73 28.13 24.53
CA ARG A 149 -10.95 29.31 24.92
C ARG A 149 -11.72 30.61 24.65
N GLU A 150 -12.34 30.72 23.47
CA GLU A 150 -13.16 31.88 23.13
C GLU A 150 -14.34 32.05 24.10
N ARG A 151 -15.00 30.95 24.46
CA ARG A 151 -16.09 30.97 25.45
C ARG A 151 -15.60 31.41 26.83
N ASP A 152 -14.42 30.94 27.26
CA ASP A 152 -13.83 31.36 28.54
C ASP A 152 -13.45 32.85 28.53
N GLU A 153 -12.88 33.35 27.44
CA GLU A 153 -12.56 34.77 27.27
C GLU A 153 -13.83 35.65 27.28
N LEU A 154 -14.89 35.22 26.61
CA LEU A 154 -16.16 35.94 26.61
C LEU A 154 -16.82 35.93 27.99
N ALA A 155 -16.74 34.82 28.73
CA ALA A 155 -17.23 34.75 30.10
C ALA A 155 -16.48 35.72 31.02
N GLU A 156 -15.15 35.77 30.94
CA GLU A 156 -14.33 36.72 31.70
C GLU A 156 -14.68 38.18 31.38
N LYS A 157 -14.90 38.51 30.10
CA LYS A 157 -15.36 39.85 29.69
C LYS A 157 -16.74 40.19 30.25
N LEU A 158 -17.67 39.23 30.27
CA LEU A 158 -18.99 39.44 30.84
C LEU A 158 -18.91 39.69 32.35
N ASP A 159 -18.12 38.89 33.08
CA ASP A 159 -17.91 39.07 34.52
C ASP A 159 -17.30 40.44 34.83
N ALA A 160 -16.32 40.88 34.02
CA ALA A 160 -15.74 42.21 34.15
C ALA A 160 -16.76 43.34 33.93
N LEU A 161 -17.63 43.21 32.92
CA LEU A 161 -18.71 44.18 32.67
C LEU A 161 -19.74 44.20 33.80
N THR A 162 -20.10 43.04 34.35
CA THR A 162 -20.99 42.94 35.51
C THR A 162 -20.39 43.58 36.75
N ALA A 163 -19.10 43.37 37.03
CA ALA A 163 -18.41 44.01 38.15
C ALA A 163 -18.38 45.54 38.02
N ILE A 164 -18.21 46.06 36.80
CA ILE A 164 -18.28 47.51 36.53
C ILE A 164 -19.69 48.03 36.85
N GLU A 165 -20.74 47.36 36.39
CA GLU A 165 -22.13 47.77 36.63
C GLU A 165 -22.46 47.81 38.14
N GLN A 166 -22.08 46.77 38.89
CA GLN A 166 -22.23 46.74 40.35
C GLN A 166 -21.47 47.88 41.04
N SER A 167 -20.27 48.21 40.56
CA SER A 167 -19.48 49.33 41.09
C SER A 167 -20.13 50.70 40.83
N ILE A 168 -20.80 50.88 39.68
CA ILE A 168 -21.52 52.10 39.34
C ILE A 168 -22.78 52.24 40.21
N ASN A 169 -23.55 51.16 40.34
CA ASN A 169 -24.77 51.15 41.17
C ASN A 169 -24.47 51.46 42.64
N SER A 170 -23.40 50.88 43.19
CA SER A 170 -23.00 51.15 44.59
C SER A 170 -22.56 52.61 44.80
N ARG A 171 -21.89 53.25 43.84
CA ARG A 171 -21.56 54.69 43.89
C ARG A 171 -22.80 55.57 43.86
N HIS A 172 -23.79 55.24 43.02
CA HIS A 172 -25.04 56.00 42.95
C HIS A 172 -25.88 55.90 44.23
N GLN A 173 -25.83 54.78 44.95
CA GLN A 173 -26.54 54.60 46.23
C GLN A 173 -25.86 55.30 47.42
N GLN A 174 -24.58 55.67 47.28
CA GLN A 174 -23.78 56.33 48.34
C GLN A 174 -23.68 57.85 48.18
N SER A 175 -24.15 58.41 47.06
CA SER A 175 -24.25 59.87 46.87
C SER A 175 -25.62 60.37 47.39
N PRO A 176 -25.65 61.18 48.47
CA PRO A 176 -26.87 61.79 49.00
C PRO A 176 -27.42 62.93 48.14
#